data_AF-A0AAD4YKM9-F1
#
_entry.id   AF-A0AAD4YKM9-F1
#
_cell.length_a   1.000
_cell.length_b   1.000
_cell.length_c   1.000
_cell.angle_alpha   90.00
_cell.angle_beta   90.00
_cell.angle_gamma   90.00
#
_symmetry.space_group_name_H-M   'P 1'
#
loop_
_entity.id
_entity.type
_entity.pdbx_description
1 polymer ?
#
loop_
_entity_poly.entity_id
_entity_poly.type
_entity_poly.pdbx_seq_one_letter_code
_entity_poly.pdbx_strand_id
1 'polypeptide(L)'
;MFSSVVHVLQMIIDDNPNDIAGEANKLIREMLTFEFVFRLFLRKAILGVTNDLSQALQKKDQEIVNAMALMKLCKEKLHWMRNNGFDALVDEVSSFCDKHHIEVLNVDEAFVLPGRSRRNAPIKTNHHHYRVELFIYVIDQQLTELDDVHPFYVCSCDGRVKFPIALKTIDWSISQLF
;
A
#
# COMPACT_ATOMS: atom_id res chain seq x y z
N MET A 1 -2.71 9.54 16.01
CA MET A 1 -3.23 8.17 15.87
C MET A 1 -2.13 7.12 16.01
N PHE A 2 -1.02 7.19 15.25
CA PHE A 2 0.07 6.19 15.32
C PHE A 2 0.62 5.94 16.74
N SER A 3 1.06 6.99 17.44
CA SER A 3 1.56 6.86 18.81
C SER A 3 0.52 6.27 19.78
N SER A 4 -0.77 6.59 19.59
CA SER A 4 -1.85 6.01 20.39
C SER A 4 -1.99 4.50 20.17
N VAL A 5 -1.86 4.02 18.93
CA VAL A 5 -1.90 2.59 18.62
C VAL A 5 -0.72 1.86 19.24
N VAL A 6 0.50 2.39 19.10
CA VAL A 6 1.71 1.83 19.73
C VAL A 6 1.55 1.78 21.25
N HIS A 7 1.02 2.84 21.86
CA HIS A 7 0.77 2.89 23.30
C HIS A 7 -0.25 1.84 23.76
N VAL A 8 -1.35 1.65 23.02
CA VAL A 8 -2.35 0.62 23.33
C VAL A 8 -1.75 -0.78 23.23
N LEU A 9 -0.96 -1.06 22.19
CA LEU A 9 -0.29 -2.35 22.06
C LEU A 9 0.72 -2.56 23.20
N GLN A 10 1.43 -1.52 23.64
CA GLN A 10 2.37 -1.61 24.76
C GLN A 10 1.65 -1.93 26.07
N MET A 11 0.52 -1.27 26.35
CA MET A 11 -0.31 -1.59 27.51
C MET A 11 -0.75 -3.07 27.50
N ILE A 12 -1.16 -3.59 26.33
CA ILE A 12 -1.54 -5.00 26.19
C ILE A 12 -0.38 -5.95 26.51
N ILE A 13 0.85 -5.59 26.11
CA ILE A 13 2.06 -6.37 26.41
C ILE A 13 2.36 -6.35 27.90
N ASP A 14 2.27 -5.19 28.54
CA ASP A 14 2.63 -5.01 29.95
C ASP A 14 1.60 -5.68 30.89
N ASP A 15 0.32 -5.70 30.51
CA ASP A 15 -0.79 -6.22 31.33
C ASP A 15 -1.06 -7.72 31.14
N ASN A 16 -0.48 -8.41 30.14
CA ASN A 16 -0.79 -9.81 29.83
C ASN A 16 0.45 -10.72 29.76
N PRO A 17 0.51 -11.84 30.51
CA PRO A 17 1.59 -12.81 30.39
C PRO A 17 1.34 -13.91 29.34
N ASN A 18 0.28 -13.81 28.53
CA ASN A 18 -0.21 -14.86 27.63
C ASN A 18 0.11 -14.56 26.15
N ASP A 19 -0.29 -15.46 25.25
CA ASP A 19 -0.09 -15.37 23.79
C ASP A 19 -0.50 -14.02 23.17
N ILE A 20 -1.47 -13.32 23.77
CA ILE A 20 -1.93 -11.99 23.36
C ILE A 20 -0.80 -10.94 23.41
N ALA A 21 0.06 -11.00 24.43
CA ALA A 21 1.23 -10.11 24.51
C ALA A 21 2.28 -10.47 23.45
N GLY A 22 2.41 -11.76 23.11
CA GLY A 22 3.26 -12.21 22.01
C GLY A 22 2.82 -11.60 20.67
N GLU A 23 1.53 -11.68 20.35
CA GLU A 23 0.95 -11.10 19.13
C GLU A 23 1.05 -9.57 19.12
N ALA A 24 0.74 -8.90 20.24
CA ALA A 24 0.87 -7.45 20.35
C ALA A 24 2.33 -6.98 20.14
N ASN A 25 3.30 -7.71 20.70
CA ASN A 25 4.72 -7.42 20.50
C ASN A 25 5.16 -7.64 19.05
N LYS A 26 4.65 -8.69 18.39
CA LYS A 26 4.88 -8.92 16.96
C LYS A 26 4.35 -7.75 16.13
N LEU A 27 3.12 -7.30 16.40
CA LEU A 27 2.50 -6.17 15.72
C LEU A 27 3.28 -4.87 15.93
N ILE A 28 3.74 -4.57 17.15
CA ILE A 28 4.59 -3.40 17.40
C ILE A 28 5.87 -3.48 16.58
N ARG A 29 6.54 -4.63 16.59
CA ARG A 29 7.78 -4.83 15.84
C ARG A 29 7.59 -4.61 14.35
N GLU A 30 6.49 -5.08 13.78
CA GLU A 30 6.15 -4.84 12.38
C GLU A 30 5.83 -3.36 12.12
N MET A 31 4.99 -2.74 12.95
CA MET A 31 4.57 -1.34 12.80
C MET A 31 5.74 -0.34 12.90
N LEU A 32 6.77 -0.68 13.66
CA LEU A 32 7.98 0.13 13.84
C LEU A 32 9.07 -0.17 12.80
N THR A 33 8.71 -0.75 11.66
CA THR A 33 9.63 -0.90 10.52
C THR A 33 9.39 0.18 9.48
N PHE A 34 10.48 0.65 8.86
CA PHE A 34 10.39 1.53 7.70
C PHE A 34 9.54 0.91 6.58
N GLU A 35 9.67 -0.40 6.36
CA GLU A 35 8.91 -1.11 5.32
C GLU A 35 7.40 -1.05 5.54
N PHE A 36 6.93 -1.25 6.78
CA PHE A 36 5.52 -1.13 7.11
C PHE A 36 4.99 0.29 6.86
N VAL A 37 5.73 1.30 7.34
CA VAL A 37 5.35 2.70 7.14
C VAL A 37 5.31 3.03 5.64
N PHE A 38 6.32 2.62 4.88
CA PHE A 38 6.37 2.82 3.43
C PHE A 38 5.17 2.20 2.72
N ARG A 39 4.84 0.94 3.03
CA ARG A 39 3.68 0.25 2.47
C ARG A 39 2.37 0.95 2.84
N LEU A 40 2.25 1.43 4.08
CA LEU A 40 1.07 2.15 4.56
C LEU A 40 0.87 3.46 3.80
N PHE A 41 1.93 4.27 3.65
CA PHE A 41 1.88 5.54 2.95
C PHE A 41 1.63 5.35 1.44
N LEU A 42 2.26 4.35 0.81
CA LEU A 42 1.99 4.01 -0.59
C LEU A 42 0.52 3.66 -0.82
N ARG A 43 -0.06 2.83 0.06
CA ARG A 43 -1.48 2.47 -0.01
C ARG A 43 -2.38 3.68 0.19
N LYS A 44 -2.06 4.55 1.16
CA LYS A 44 -2.79 5.80 1.39
C LYS A 44 -2.77 6.69 0.15
N ALA A 45 -1.63 6.83 -0.52
CA ALA A 45 -1.50 7.62 -1.74
C ALA A 45 -2.35 7.03 -2.88
N ILE A 46 -2.27 5.72 -3.11
CA ILE A 46 -3.08 5.01 -4.11
C ILE A 46 -4.58 5.19 -3.83
N LEU A 47 -5.00 5.00 -2.58
CA LEU A 47 -6.40 5.17 -2.18
C LEU A 47 -6.87 6.60 -2.43
N GLY A 48 -6.02 7.60 -2.19
CA GLY A 48 -6.31 8.99 -2.51
C GLY A 48 -6.54 9.23 -4.01
N VAL A 49 -5.77 8.57 -4.88
CA VAL A 49 -5.93 8.65 -6.33
C VAL A 49 -7.21 7.95 -6.81
N THR A 50 -7.53 6.78 -6.27
CA THR A 50 -8.66 5.95 -6.70
C THR A 50 -9.97 6.28 -6.00
N ASN A 51 -9.99 7.18 -5.00
CA ASN A 51 -11.16 7.51 -4.20
C ASN A 51 -12.33 8.05 -5.05
N ASP A 52 -12.07 9.04 -5.91
CA ASP A 52 -13.14 9.68 -6.70
C ASP A 52 -13.79 8.68 -7.65
N LEU A 53 -12.97 7.82 -8.27
CA LEU A 53 -13.44 6.71 -9.10
C LEU A 53 -14.25 5.71 -8.27
N SER A 54 -13.78 5.36 -7.07
CA SER A 54 -14.47 4.43 -6.17
C SER A 54 -15.85 4.95 -5.77
N GLN A 55 -15.96 6.24 -5.46
CA GLN A 55 -17.25 6.87 -5.14
C GLN A 55 -18.19 6.93 -6.34
N ALA A 56 -17.66 7.24 -7.53
CA ALA A 56 -18.45 7.26 -8.76
C ALA A 56 -18.99 5.87 -9.11
N LEU A 57 -18.17 4.82 -8.96
CA LEU A 57 -18.57 3.44 -9.25
C LEU A 57 -19.57 2.86 -8.23
N GLN A 58 -19.63 3.41 -7.02
CA GLN A 58 -20.60 2.99 -6.01
C GLN A 58 -22.00 3.61 -6.21
N LYS A 59 -22.11 4.72 -6.95
CA LYS A 59 -23.40 5.35 -7.28
C LYS A 59 -24.06 4.58 -8.43
N LYS A 60 -25.23 3.99 -8.17
CA LYS A 60 -25.89 3.03 -9.08
C LYS A 60 -26.54 3.63 -10.33
N ASP A 61 -26.84 4.94 -10.34
CA ASP A 61 -27.54 5.57 -11.45
C ASP A 61 -26.93 6.94 -11.82
N GLN A 62 -26.93 7.24 -13.12
CA GLN A 62 -26.61 8.51 -13.81
C GLN A 62 -25.17 8.85 -14.29
N GLU A 63 -24.09 8.13 -13.94
CA GLU A 63 -22.73 8.68 -14.19
C GLU A 63 -21.75 7.75 -14.93
N ILE A 64 -22.21 6.85 -15.82
CA ILE A 64 -21.31 5.94 -16.56
C ILE A 64 -20.27 6.72 -17.41
N VAL A 65 -20.69 7.80 -18.07
CA VAL A 65 -19.78 8.67 -18.85
C VAL A 65 -18.76 9.37 -17.95
N ASN A 66 -19.19 9.81 -16.77
CA ASN A 66 -18.31 10.44 -15.78
C ASN A 66 -17.35 9.41 -15.15
N ALA A 67 -17.78 8.16 -14.96
CA ALA A 67 -16.92 7.08 -14.49
C ALA A 67 -15.80 6.73 -15.49
N MET A 68 -16.08 6.73 -16.79
CA MET A 68 -15.04 6.55 -17.82
C MET A 68 -14.02 7.69 -17.82
N ALA A 69 -14.48 8.94 -17.70
CA ALA A 69 -13.60 10.09 -17.59
C ALA A 69 -12.73 10.04 -16.32
N LEU A 70 -13.33 9.66 -15.18
CA LEU A 70 -12.63 9.47 -13.91
C LEU A 70 -11.64 8.30 -13.98
N MET A 71 -11.97 7.21 -14.68
CA MET A 71 -11.07 6.08 -14.88
C MET A 71 -9.83 6.51 -15.67
N LYS A 72 -10.00 7.28 -16.75
CA LYS A 72 -8.88 7.84 -17.52
C LYS A 72 -8.00 8.75 -16.66
N LEU A 73 -8.63 9.66 -15.91
CA LEU A 73 -7.93 10.57 -15.00
C LEU A 73 -7.19 9.83 -13.87
N CYS A 74 -7.78 8.74 -13.36
CA CYS A 74 -7.13 7.86 -12.38
C CYS A 74 -5.87 7.20 -12.96
N LYS A 75 -5.94 6.67 -14.18
CA LYS A 75 -4.76 6.10 -14.88
C LYS A 75 -3.67 7.14 -15.10
N GLU A 76 -4.03 8.34 -15.56
CA GLU A 76 -3.09 9.44 -15.76
C GLU A 76 -2.38 9.81 -14.44
N LYS A 77 -3.12 9.92 -13.34
CA LYS A 77 -2.56 10.17 -11.99
C LYS A 77 -1.64 9.05 -11.53
N LEU A 78 -2.02 7.77 -11.72
CA LEU A 78 -1.18 6.62 -11.36
C LEU A 78 0.11 6.58 -12.18
N HIS A 79 0.05 6.83 -13.49
CA HIS A 79 1.25 6.94 -14.33
C HIS A 79 2.16 8.10 -13.89
N TRP A 80 1.58 9.25 -13.56
CA TRP A 80 2.36 10.38 -13.05
C TRP A 80 3.05 10.02 -11.72
N MET A 81 2.33 9.39 -10.79
CA MET A 81 2.86 8.93 -9.51
C MET A 81 3.96 7.90 -9.70
N ARG A 82 3.77 6.93 -10.61
CA ARG A 82 4.78 5.92 -10.96
C ARG A 82 6.11 6.57 -11.37
N ASN A 83 6.05 7.60 -12.20
CA ASN A 83 7.25 8.20 -12.80
C ASN A 83 7.91 9.25 -11.89
N ASN A 84 7.12 10.02 -11.13
CA ASN A 84 7.61 11.20 -10.41
C ASN A 84 7.36 11.18 -8.89
N GLY A 85 6.52 10.26 -8.40
CA GLY A 85 6.03 10.29 -7.01
C GLY A 85 6.89 9.54 -6.00
N PHE A 86 7.99 8.91 -6.43
CA PHE A 86 8.79 8.07 -5.52
C PHE A 86 9.55 8.89 -4.48
N ASP A 87 10.33 9.88 -4.90
CA ASP A 87 11.16 10.67 -3.99
C ASP A 87 10.29 11.41 -2.98
N ALA A 88 9.18 12.01 -3.43
CA ALA A 88 8.21 12.66 -2.55
C ALA A 88 7.60 11.72 -1.51
N LEU A 89 7.32 10.46 -1.87
CA LEU A 89 6.83 9.46 -0.94
C LEU A 89 7.91 9.07 0.07
N VAL A 90 9.15 8.86 -0.38
CA VAL A 90 10.28 8.52 0.48
C VAL A 90 10.55 9.65 1.48
N ASP A 91 10.47 10.90 1.06
CA ASP A 91 10.63 12.07 1.94
C ASP A 91 9.52 12.12 3.01
N GLU A 92 8.26 11.90 2.61
CA GLU A 92 7.12 11.88 3.55
C GLU A 92 7.26 10.73 4.58
N VAL A 93 7.66 9.55 4.11
CA VAL A 93 7.89 8.37 4.96
C VAL A 93 9.07 8.59 5.90
N SER A 94 10.19 9.12 5.40
CA SER A 94 11.39 9.38 6.21
C SER A 94 11.10 10.40 7.30
N SER A 95 10.43 11.50 6.96
CA SER A 95 9.99 12.52 7.92
C SER A 95 9.06 11.94 9.00
N PHE A 96 8.16 11.04 8.62
CA PHE A 96 7.30 10.34 9.56
C PHE A 96 8.09 9.41 10.49
N CYS A 97 9.02 8.63 9.93
CA CYS A 97 9.87 7.71 10.70
C CYS A 97 10.75 8.47 11.69
N ASP A 98 11.40 9.57 11.28
CA ASP A 98 12.20 10.44 12.13
C ASP A 98 11.39 10.95 13.32
N LYS A 99 10.16 11.44 13.07
CA LYS A 99 9.25 11.94 14.11
C LYS A 99 8.85 10.86 15.12
N HIS A 100 8.80 9.61 14.67
CA HIS A 100 8.36 8.47 15.49
C HIS A 100 9.51 7.61 16.00
N HIS A 101 10.77 8.04 15.83
CA HIS A 101 11.98 7.32 16.24
C HIS A 101 12.06 5.90 15.63
N ILE A 102 11.54 5.75 14.42
CA ILE A 102 11.67 4.53 13.61
C ILE A 102 12.97 4.65 12.83
N GLU A 103 13.77 3.59 12.83
CA GLU A 103 15.04 3.56 12.10
C GLU A 103 14.81 3.81 10.61
N VAL A 104 15.35 4.93 10.11
CA VAL A 104 15.31 5.26 8.69
C VAL A 104 16.39 4.47 7.98
N LEU A 105 15.97 3.79 6.92
CA LEU A 105 16.83 2.93 6.13
C LEU A 105 17.80 3.74 5.29
N ASN A 106 19.06 3.33 5.25
CA ASN A 106 20.04 3.90 4.32
C ASN A 106 19.76 3.42 2.88
N VAL A 107 19.47 4.35 1.97
CA VAL A 107 19.08 4.08 0.58
C VAL A 107 20.15 3.31 -0.21
N ASP A 108 21.43 3.52 0.12
CA ASP A 108 22.59 2.93 -0.56
C ASP A 108 23.07 1.63 0.08
N GLU A 109 22.50 1.24 1.22
CA GLU A 109 22.86 0.01 1.89
C GLU A 109 22.27 -1.22 1.18
N ALA A 110 22.95 -2.35 1.33
CA ALA A 110 22.44 -3.64 0.90
C ALA A 110 21.13 -3.97 1.64
N PHE A 111 20.07 -4.26 0.88
CA PHE A 111 18.83 -4.76 1.41
C PHE A 111 19.03 -6.15 2.01
N VAL A 112 18.71 -6.27 3.31
CA VAL A 112 18.73 -7.53 4.04
C VAL A 112 17.32 -7.84 4.49
N LEU A 113 16.76 -8.95 3.98
CA LEU A 113 15.50 -9.48 4.51
C LEU A 113 15.71 -9.86 5.98
N PRO A 114 14.90 -9.33 6.92
CA PRO A 114 14.94 -9.73 8.32
C PRO A 114 14.75 -11.26 8.43
N GLY A 115 15.69 -11.95 9.11
CA GLY A 115 15.57 -13.39 9.41
C GLY A 115 16.09 -14.37 8.34
N ARG A 116 16.73 -13.93 7.25
CA ARG A 116 17.39 -14.83 6.28
C ARG A 116 18.91 -14.78 6.32
N SER A 117 19.53 -15.96 6.17
CA SER A 117 20.99 -16.14 6.04
C SER A 117 21.53 -15.51 4.75
N ARG A 118 22.65 -14.80 4.84
CA ARG A 118 23.37 -14.13 3.73
C ARG A 118 23.99 -15.07 2.70
N ARG A 119 23.93 -16.39 2.87
CA ARG A 119 24.57 -17.33 1.95
C ARG A 119 23.79 -17.37 0.63
N ASN A 120 24.30 -16.62 -0.36
CA ASN A 120 23.98 -16.70 -1.81
C ASN A 120 22.86 -15.80 -2.35
N ALA A 121 22.39 -14.79 -1.62
CA ALA A 121 21.45 -13.81 -2.19
C ALA A 121 22.20 -12.70 -2.95
N PRO A 122 21.75 -12.28 -4.15
CA PRO A 122 22.31 -11.11 -4.80
C PRO A 122 22.13 -9.88 -3.90
N ILE A 123 23.21 -9.10 -3.74
CA ILE A 123 23.20 -7.83 -3.01
C ILE A 123 22.29 -6.87 -3.77
N LYS A 124 21.02 -6.79 -3.38
CA LYS A 124 20.08 -5.76 -3.85
C LYS A 124 20.26 -4.54 -2.97
N THR A 125 20.19 -3.35 -3.56
CA THR A 125 20.18 -2.11 -2.76
C THR A 125 18.79 -1.87 -2.20
N ASN A 126 18.73 -1.16 -1.08
CA ASN A 126 17.48 -0.67 -0.50
C ASN A 126 16.69 0.13 -1.54
N HIS A 127 17.33 1.06 -2.27
CA HIS A 127 16.68 1.79 -3.35
C HIS A 127 15.95 0.87 -4.35
N HIS A 128 16.59 -0.21 -4.81
CA HIS A 128 15.97 -1.13 -5.77
C HIS A 128 14.73 -1.82 -5.19
N HIS A 129 14.82 -2.32 -3.96
CA HIS A 129 13.70 -2.97 -3.30
C HIS A 129 12.48 -2.03 -3.19
N TYR A 130 12.67 -0.83 -2.63
CA TYR A 130 11.55 0.10 -2.43
C TYR A 130 11.03 0.69 -3.73
N ARG A 131 11.90 1.06 -4.68
CA ARG A 131 11.47 1.65 -5.95
C ARG A 131 10.80 0.64 -6.86
N VAL A 132 11.42 -0.52 -7.05
CA VAL A 132 11.01 -1.46 -8.10
C VAL A 132 10.03 -2.49 -7.55
N GLU A 133 10.40 -3.19 -6.47
CA GLU A 133 9.63 -4.33 -5.95
C GLU A 133 8.40 -3.90 -5.17
N LEU A 134 8.41 -2.70 -4.58
CA LEU A 134 7.26 -2.16 -3.85
C LEU A 134 6.53 -1.09 -4.67
N PHE A 135 7.17 0.05 -4.91
CA PHE A 135 6.48 1.21 -5.45
C PHE A 135 5.96 1.00 -6.87
N ILE A 136 6.85 0.66 -7.82
CA ILE A 136 6.45 0.44 -9.22
C ILE A 136 5.54 -0.77 -9.31
N TYR A 137 5.89 -1.89 -8.67
CA TYR A 137 5.07 -3.11 -8.70
C TYR A 137 3.63 -2.85 -8.26
N VAL A 138 3.41 -2.22 -7.10
CA VAL A 138 2.05 -1.98 -6.59
C VAL A 138 1.28 -1.03 -7.51
N ILE A 139 1.91 0.01 -8.06
CA ILE A 139 1.23 0.93 -8.99
C ILE A 139 0.88 0.22 -10.31
N ASP A 140 1.79 -0.59 -10.85
CA ASP A 140 1.55 -1.35 -12.07
C ASP A 140 0.44 -2.40 -11.88
N GLN A 141 0.33 -3.00 -10.68
CA GLN A 141 -0.84 -3.82 -10.33
C GLN A 141 -2.14 -3.02 -10.39
N GLN A 142 -2.18 -1.81 -9.81
CA GLN A 142 -3.37 -0.96 -9.86
C GLN A 142 -3.74 -0.52 -11.28
N LEU A 143 -2.75 -0.20 -12.11
CA LEU A 143 -2.95 0.12 -13.53
C LEU A 143 -3.51 -1.09 -14.30
N THR A 144 -2.99 -2.28 -14.04
CA THR A 144 -3.44 -3.53 -14.66
C THR A 144 -4.89 -3.84 -14.29
N GLU A 145 -5.25 -3.67 -13.01
CA GLU A 145 -6.65 -3.81 -12.55
C GLU A 145 -7.60 -2.82 -13.24
N LEU A 146 -7.15 -1.59 -13.51
CA LEU A 146 -7.94 -0.59 -14.24
C LEU A 146 -8.00 -0.86 -15.76
N ASP A 147 -7.04 -1.57 -16.33
CA ASP A 147 -7.06 -2.02 -17.72
C ASP A 147 -8.04 -3.19 -17.92
N ASP A 148 -8.08 -4.14 -16.99
CA ASP A 148 -9.01 -5.28 -16.99
C ASP A 148 -10.48 -4.90 -16.81
N VAL A 149 -10.75 -3.69 -16.32
CA VAL A 149 -12.10 -3.13 -16.16
C VAL A 149 -12.62 -2.59 -17.50
N HIS A 150 -11.74 -2.18 -18.41
CA HIS A 150 -12.10 -1.60 -19.70
C HIS A 150 -12.87 -2.56 -20.64
N PRO A 151 -12.60 -3.88 -20.70
CA PRO A 151 -13.38 -4.81 -21.51
C PRO A 151 -14.81 -5.08 -21.01
N PHE A 152 -15.08 -4.97 -19.70
CA PHE A 152 -16.38 -5.35 -19.13
C PHE A 152 -17.50 -4.33 -19.37
N TYR A 153 -17.16 -3.05 -19.57
CA TYR A 153 -18.14 -2.01 -19.90
C TYR A 153 -18.54 -1.98 -21.39
N VAL A 154 -17.81 -2.69 -22.27
CA VAL A 154 -18.14 -2.79 -23.70
C VAL A 154 -19.02 -4.02 -23.99
N CYS A 155 -19.10 -5.00 -23.09
CA CYS A 155 -19.94 -6.18 -23.27
C CYS A 155 -20.57 -6.64 -21.95
N SER A 156 -21.70 -6.04 -21.54
CA SER A 156 -22.58 -6.70 -20.59
C SER A 156 -24.05 -6.34 -20.83
N CYS A 157 -24.76 -7.27 -21.46
CA CYS A 157 -26.22 -7.27 -21.54
C CYS A 157 -26.89 -7.87 -20.28
N ASP A 158 -26.15 -8.22 -19.22
CA ASP A 158 -26.69 -8.96 -18.05
C ASP A 158 -26.83 -8.11 -16.76
N GLY A 159 -26.68 -6.78 -16.82
CA GLY A 159 -27.07 -5.89 -15.70
C GLY A 159 -26.38 -6.13 -14.34
N ARG A 160 -25.36 -7.00 -14.26
CA ARG A 160 -24.60 -7.26 -13.04
C ARG A 160 -23.32 -6.43 -13.03
N VAL A 161 -23.40 -5.28 -12.37
CA VAL A 161 -22.24 -4.46 -12.00
C VAL A 161 -21.40 -5.26 -10.99
N LYS A 162 -20.26 -5.80 -11.42
CA LYS A 162 -19.24 -6.28 -10.49
C LYS A 162 -18.65 -5.05 -9.79
N PHE A 163 -18.88 -4.94 -8.49
CA PHE A 163 -18.31 -3.88 -7.68
C PHE A 163 -16.76 -3.90 -7.75
N PRO A 164 -16.09 -2.76 -7.90
CA PRO A 164 -14.74 -2.69 -8.44
C PRO A 164 -13.66 -2.48 -7.36
N ILE A 165 -12.53 -3.17 -7.55
CA ILE A 165 -11.15 -2.73 -7.23
C ILE A 165 -10.83 -2.51 -5.74
N ALA A 166 -11.45 -1.54 -5.06
CA ALA A 166 -11.06 -1.11 -3.71
C ALA A 166 -11.11 -2.22 -2.64
N LEU A 167 -12.02 -3.19 -2.76
CA LEU A 167 -12.12 -4.30 -1.82
C LEU A 167 -11.09 -5.41 -2.09
N LYS A 168 -10.76 -5.71 -3.34
CA LYS A 168 -9.76 -6.75 -3.67
C LYS A 168 -8.33 -6.30 -3.33
N THR A 169 -8.03 -5.02 -3.49
CA THR A 169 -6.73 -4.46 -3.10
C THR A 169 -6.53 -4.48 -1.57
N ILE A 170 -7.62 -4.38 -0.79
CA ILE A 170 -7.60 -4.53 0.67
C ILE A 170 -7.50 -6.03 1.04
N ASP A 171 -8.31 -6.91 0.42
CA ASP A 171 -8.38 -8.34 0.76
C ASP A 171 -7.11 -9.13 0.37
N TRP A 172 -6.56 -8.91 -0.82
CA TRP A 172 -5.32 -9.57 -1.27
C TRP A 172 -4.10 -9.15 -0.46
N SER A 173 -4.15 -7.96 0.11
CA SER A 173 -3.07 -7.35 0.86
C SER A 173 -3.08 -7.68 2.34
N ILE A 174 -4.25 -7.93 2.93
CA ILE A 174 -4.37 -8.47 4.28
C ILE A 174 -3.78 -9.89 4.31
N SER A 175 -3.99 -10.69 3.25
CA SER A 175 -3.37 -12.03 3.11
C SER A 175 -1.85 -12.03 2.85
N GLN A 176 -1.22 -10.87 2.67
CA GLN A 176 0.24 -10.71 2.56
C GLN A 176 0.84 -9.98 3.77
N LEU A 177 -0.02 -9.51 4.69
CA LEU A 177 0.34 -8.90 5.97
C LEU A 177 0.09 -9.85 7.16
N PHE A 178 -0.49 -11.04 6.93
CA PHE A 178 -0.65 -12.13 7.89
C PHE A 178 -0.16 -13.46 7.31
#